data_AF-D2TZ07-F1
#
_entry.id   AF-D2TZ07-F1
#
_cell.length_a   1.000
_cell.length_b   1.000
_cell.length_c   1.000
_cell.angle_alpha   90.00
_cell.angle_beta   90.00
_cell.angle_gamma   90.00
#
_symmetry.space_group_name_H-M   'P 1'
#
loop_
_entity.id
_entity.type
_entity.pdbx_description
1 polymer ?
#
loop_
_entity_poly.entity_id
_entity_poly.type
_entity_poly.pdbx_seq_one_letter_code
_entity_poly.pdbx_strand_id
1 'polypeptide(L)'
;MIHSQKLQYSNITIPSAKSILLHKAKEFALLAVSTYNNPYATFKTYGYIVNIIIAYTALFHAIFEKHGQNYYHTDQNGKAIKIDGEKKAWELSECSNVYWQGIESPEKYNLKFLIGLRNKIEHRSLPAVDLAVAGECQSALSNFETLLIKEFGDEQALYTNLAIAMQLTRTSEQAQNESLKQLQTKNYKVVRQYMETYRANLDDSILESQKYRLRVF
;
A
#
# COMPACT_ATOMS: atom_id res chain seq x y z
N MET A 1 43.09 -3.70 -27.03
CA MET A 1 42.25 -2.58 -27.52
C MET A 1 40.84 -2.84 -27.05
N ILE A 2 40.45 -2.34 -25.87
CA ILE A 2 39.05 -2.25 -25.46
C ILE A 2 38.86 -0.79 -25.05
N HIS A 3 38.13 -0.12 -25.93
CA HIS A 3 37.94 1.31 -25.98
C HIS A 3 37.09 1.75 -24.79
N SER A 4 37.61 2.70 -24.03
CA SER A 4 36.91 3.46 -23.01
C SER A 4 35.63 4.06 -23.61
N GLN A 5 34.47 3.52 -23.28
CA GLN A 5 33.21 4.25 -23.44
C GLN A 5 33.14 5.28 -22.32
N LYS A 6 33.78 6.43 -22.54
CA LYS A 6 33.38 7.68 -21.92
C LYS A 6 31.99 8.02 -22.44
N LEU A 7 30.96 7.57 -21.72
CA LEU A 7 29.62 8.10 -21.84
C LEU A 7 29.70 9.61 -21.59
N GLN A 8 29.44 10.39 -22.63
CA GLN A 8 29.25 11.83 -22.55
C GLN A 8 27.98 12.09 -21.72
N TYR A 9 28.14 12.36 -20.43
CA TYR A 9 27.08 12.87 -19.59
C TYR A 9 26.95 14.38 -19.81
N SER A 10 26.27 14.77 -20.88
CA SER A 10 25.77 16.14 -21.07
C SER A 10 24.53 16.34 -20.19
N ASN A 11 24.65 17.25 -19.21
CA ASN A 11 23.55 17.85 -18.43
C ASN A 11 22.57 16.88 -17.71
N ILE A 12 23.07 16.03 -16.80
CA ILE A 12 22.20 15.34 -15.84
C ILE A 12 21.76 16.34 -14.76
N THR A 13 20.52 16.81 -14.82
CA THR A 13 19.86 17.36 -13.62
C THR A 13 19.74 16.24 -12.60
N ILE A 14 20.44 16.37 -11.46
CA ILE A 14 20.32 15.40 -10.36
C ILE A 14 18.85 15.37 -9.93
N PRO A 15 18.16 14.21 -9.98
CA PRO A 15 16.76 14.13 -9.57
C PRO A 15 16.59 14.58 -8.12
N SER A 16 15.60 15.44 -7.85
CA SER A 16 15.28 15.84 -6.47
C SER A 16 14.82 14.64 -5.64
N ALA A 17 15.02 14.68 -4.31
CA ALA A 17 14.56 13.64 -3.39
C ALA A 17 13.06 13.34 -3.58
N LYS A 18 12.25 14.39 -3.71
CA LYS A 18 10.82 14.32 -4.08
C LYS A 18 10.58 13.49 -5.35
N SER A 19 11.33 13.75 -6.43
CA SER A 19 11.18 13.04 -7.71
C SER A 19 11.51 11.56 -7.59
N ILE A 20 12.58 11.22 -6.86
CA ILE A 20 13.00 9.83 -6.60
C ILE A 20 11.93 9.08 -5.81
N LEU A 21 11.40 9.71 -4.76
CA LEU A 21 10.34 9.13 -3.93
C LEU A 21 9.04 8.95 -4.70
N LEU A 22 8.66 9.93 -5.52
CA LEU A 22 7.47 9.85 -6.36
C LEU A 22 7.57 8.72 -7.39
N HIS A 23 8.72 8.60 -8.06
CA HIS A 23 8.99 7.49 -8.97
C HIS A 23 8.89 6.14 -8.24
N LYS A 24 9.55 6.02 -7.08
CA LYS A 24 9.47 4.82 -6.23
C LYS A 24 8.02 4.49 -5.85
N ALA A 25 7.23 5.47 -5.46
CA ALA A 25 5.84 5.28 -5.09
C ALA A 25 5.03 4.65 -6.24
N LYS A 26 5.19 5.20 -7.45
CA LYS A 26 4.50 4.71 -8.66
C LYS A 26 4.95 3.30 -9.05
N GLU A 27 6.26 3.04 -9.06
CA GLU A 27 6.81 1.71 -9.39
C GLU A 27 6.30 0.63 -8.44
N PHE A 28 6.27 0.91 -7.12
CA PHE A 28 5.76 -0.06 -6.16
C PHE A 28 4.24 -0.23 -6.23
N ALA A 29 3.47 0.81 -6.58
CA ALA A 29 2.04 0.67 -6.82
C ALA A 29 1.76 -0.22 -8.05
N LEU A 30 2.50 -0.02 -9.14
CA LEU A 30 2.43 -0.85 -10.34
C LEU A 30 2.86 -2.29 -10.07
N LEU A 31 3.92 -2.48 -9.28
CA LEU A 31 4.40 -3.80 -8.87
C LEU A 31 3.38 -4.53 -7.99
N ALA A 32 2.68 -3.82 -7.10
CA ALA A 32 1.59 -4.39 -6.31
C ALA A 32 0.53 -4.98 -7.24
N VAL A 33 0.09 -4.21 -8.22
CA VAL A 33 -0.94 -4.62 -9.20
C VAL A 33 -0.46 -5.78 -10.06
N SER A 34 0.77 -5.71 -10.60
CA SER A 34 1.37 -6.81 -11.36
C SER A 34 1.43 -8.11 -10.55
N THR A 35 1.79 -8.01 -9.26
CA THR A 35 1.84 -9.16 -8.35
C THR A 35 0.45 -9.73 -8.07
N TYR A 36 -0.55 -8.87 -7.88
CA TYR A 36 -1.93 -9.30 -7.64
C TYR A 36 -2.52 -10.03 -8.85
N ASN A 37 -2.19 -9.58 -10.06
CA ASN A 37 -2.75 -10.11 -11.30
C ASN A 37 -1.99 -11.33 -11.85
N ASN A 38 -0.86 -11.70 -11.25
CA ASN A 38 -0.09 -12.85 -11.69
C ASN A 38 -0.86 -14.15 -11.34
N PRO A 39 -1.36 -14.91 -12.34
CA PRO A 39 -2.16 -16.11 -12.09
C PRO A 39 -1.35 -17.26 -11.48
N TYR A 40 -0.01 -17.20 -11.55
CA TYR A 40 0.89 -18.19 -10.99
C TYR A 40 1.37 -17.85 -9.58
N ALA A 41 1.03 -16.67 -9.06
CA ALA A 41 1.45 -16.24 -7.73
C ALA A 41 0.51 -16.80 -6.65
N THR A 42 1.02 -17.74 -5.85
CA THR A 42 0.30 -18.32 -4.69
C THR A 42 0.06 -17.31 -3.57
N PHE A 43 0.87 -16.23 -3.50
CA PHE A 43 0.84 -15.21 -2.45
C PHE A 43 0.52 -13.82 -3.00
N LYS A 44 -0.34 -13.75 -4.02
CA LYS A 44 -0.61 -12.51 -4.75
C LYS A 44 -1.10 -11.36 -3.86
N THR A 45 -1.95 -11.64 -2.86
CA THR A 45 -2.44 -10.60 -1.93
C THR A 45 -1.38 -10.17 -0.94
N TYR A 46 -0.57 -11.09 -0.43
CA TYR A 46 0.55 -10.71 0.45
C TYR A 46 1.55 -9.83 -0.29
N GLY A 47 1.96 -10.26 -1.49
CA GLY A 47 2.86 -9.49 -2.35
C GLY A 47 2.27 -8.12 -2.73
N TYR A 48 0.96 -8.06 -3.03
CA TYR A 48 0.27 -6.79 -3.22
C TYR A 48 0.36 -5.90 -1.98
N ILE A 49 0.00 -6.41 -0.79
CA ILE A 49 -0.03 -5.63 0.45
C ILE A 49 1.36 -5.08 0.79
N VAL A 50 2.41 -5.88 0.63
CA VAL A 50 3.78 -5.42 0.87
C VAL A 50 4.14 -4.28 -0.09
N ASN A 51 3.88 -4.45 -1.38
CA ASN A 51 4.21 -3.45 -2.38
C ASN A 51 3.37 -2.17 -2.23
N ILE A 52 2.08 -2.26 -1.94
CA ILE A 52 1.23 -1.08 -1.76
C ILE A 52 1.61 -0.30 -0.48
N ILE A 53 2.04 -0.98 0.59
CA ILE A 53 2.56 -0.31 1.80
C ILE A 53 3.84 0.47 1.47
N ILE A 54 4.75 -0.11 0.69
CA ILE A 54 5.97 0.58 0.25
C ILE A 54 5.61 1.78 -0.65
N ALA A 55 4.66 1.61 -1.56
CA ALA A 55 4.18 2.67 -2.45
C ALA A 55 3.66 3.87 -1.64
N TYR A 56 2.75 3.63 -0.70
CA TYR A 56 2.21 4.69 0.16
C TYR A 56 3.27 5.34 1.04
N THR A 57 4.21 4.57 1.59
CA THR A 57 5.30 5.13 2.40
C THR A 57 6.12 6.12 1.57
N ALA A 58 6.50 5.73 0.36
CA ALA A 58 7.23 6.59 -0.56
C ALA A 58 6.40 7.81 -1.01
N LEU A 59 5.09 7.63 -1.25
CA LEU A 59 4.18 8.74 -1.59
C LEU A 59 4.11 9.77 -0.46
N PHE A 60 3.92 9.34 0.79
CA PHE A 60 3.89 10.25 1.92
C PHE A 60 5.23 10.96 2.12
N HIS A 61 6.36 10.27 1.99
CA HIS A 61 7.67 10.92 2.03
C HIS A 61 7.81 11.97 0.92
N ALA A 62 7.33 11.68 -0.29
CA ALA A 62 7.33 12.67 -1.38
C ALA A 62 6.44 13.89 -1.06
N ILE A 63 5.28 13.68 -0.42
CA ILE A 63 4.38 14.75 0.02
C ILE A 63 5.05 15.61 1.10
N PHE A 64 5.71 14.99 2.08
CA PHE A 64 6.42 15.70 3.13
C PHE A 64 7.61 16.49 2.58
N GLU A 65 8.38 15.92 1.66
CA GLU A 65 9.42 16.64 0.91
C GLU A 65 8.85 17.84 0.15
N LYS A 66 7.71 17.67 -0.55
CA LYS A 66 7.01 18.77 -1.24
C LYS A 66 6.61 19.89 -0.28
N HIS A 67 6.22 19.56 0.95
CA HIS A 67 5.78 20.52 1.97
C HIS A 67 6.92 21.02 2.88
N GLY A 68 8.17 20.56 2.68
CA GLY A 68 9.29 20.90 3.56
C GLY A 68 9.15 20.35 4.98
N GLN A 69 8.33 19.31 5.18
CA GLN A 69 8.09 18.67 6.47
C GLN A 69 9.10 17.55 6.72
N ASN A 70 9.73 17.58 7.89
CA ASN A 70 10.62 16.51 8.33
C ASN A 70 9.81 15.25 8.68
N TYR A 71 10.23 14.09 8.15
CA TYR A 71 9.61 12.78 8.38
C TYR A 71 10.59 11.76 8.99
N TYR A 72 11.60 12.23 9.72
CA TYR A 72 12.54 11.37 10.45
C TYR A 72 12.19 11.31 11.94
N HIS A 73 12.27 10.12 12.52
CA HIS A 73 12.16 9.93 13.97
C HIS A 73 13.25 10.72 14.69
N THR A 74 12.90 11.40 15.77
CA THR A 74 13.83 12.16 16.62
C THR A 74 13.92 11.59 18.03
N ASP A 75 15.07 11.73 18.67
CA ASP A 75 15.23 11.46 20.09
C ASP A 75 14.60 12.57 20.95
N GLN A 76 14.69 12.44 22.27
CA GLN A 76 14.17 13.40 23.24
C GLN A 76 14.78 14.80 23.11
N ASN A 77 15.95 14.92 22.46
CA ASN A 77 16.65 16.18 22.24
C ASN A 77 16.36 16.76 20.83
N GLY A 78 15.44 16.16 20.06
CA GLY A 78 15.10 16.60 18.71
C GLY A 78 16.11 16.19 17.65
N LYS A 79 17.10 15.34 17.97
CA LYS A 79 18.08 14.86 17.00
C LYS A 79 17.55 13.63 16.27
N ALA A 80 17.76 13.57 14.96
CA ALA A 80 17.33 12.41 14.16
C ALA A 80 17.96 11.10 14.67
N ILE A 81 17.11 10.12 14.96
CA ILE A 81 17.51 8.75 15.29
C ILE A 81 18.11 8.13 14.04
N LYS A 82 19.22 7.41 14.21
CA LYS A 82 19.88 6.68 13.14
C LYS A 82 19.88 5.18 13.40
N ILE A 83 19.67 4.40 12.35
CA ILE A 83 19.82 2.93 12.33
C ILE A 83 20.82 2.63 11.21
N ASP A 84 21.87 1.86 11.51
CA ASP A 84 22.94 1.50 10.57
C ASP A 84 23.57 2.72 9.83
N GLY A 85 23.63 3.87 10.51
CA GLY A 85 24.22 5.11 9.99
C GLY A 85 23.24 6.02 9.23
N GLU A 86 22.07 5.52 8.85
CA GLU A 86 21.03 6.25 8.12
C GLU A 86 19.95 6.81 9.06
N LYS A 87 19.38 7.97 8.72
CA LYS A 87 18.27 8.53 9.52
C LYS A 87 17.05 7.62 9.40
N LYS A 88 16.44 7.28 10.54
CA LYS A 88 15.24 6.45 10.59
C LYS A 88 14.02 7.26 10.12
N ALA A 89 13.64 7.08 8.86
CA ALA A 89 12.41 7.65 8.32
C ALA A 89 11.17 7.04 8.99
N TRP A 90 10.08 7.79 9.02
CA TRP A 90 8.78 7.32 9.46
C TRP A 90 8.28 6.19 8.57
N GLU A 91 7.77 5.15 9.22
CA GLU A 91 6.99 4.09 8.61
C GLU A 91 5.58 4.56 8.22
N LEU A 92 4.88 3.76 7.41
CA LEU A 92 3.56 4.12 6.88
C LEU A 92 2.54 4.51 7.96
N SER A 93 2.53 3.81 9.10
CA SER A 93 1.60 4.13 10.18
C SER A 93 1.79 5.55 10.68
N GLU A 94 3.03 5.95 10.93
CA GLU A 94 3.36 7.30 11.38
C GLU A 94 3.05 8.34 10.30
N CYS A 95 3.48 8.09 9.05
CA CYS A 95 3.14 8.95 7.92
C CYS A 95 1.62 9.18 7.77
N SER A 96 0.82 8.12 7.87
CA SER A 96 -0.64 8.19 7.75
C SER A 96 -1.30 8.95 8.91
N ASN A 97 -0.78 8.79 10.13
CA ASN A 97 -1.28 9.50 11.31
C ASN A 97 -1.00 10.99 11.23
N VAL A 98 0.19 11.37 10.75
CA VAL A 98 0.59 12.77 10.58
C VAL A 98 -0.18 13.42 9.43
N TYR A 99 -0.31 12.76 8.27
CA TYR A 99 -1.02 13.34 7.13
C TYR A 99 -2.52 13.55 7.40
N TRP A 100 -3.17 12.62 8.12
CA TRP A 100 -4.57 12.73 8.55
C TRP A 100 -4.70 13.06 10.05
N GLN A 101 -3.82 13.92 10.57
CA GLN A 101 -3.89 14.31 11.98
C GLN A 101 -5.23 15.01 12.28
N GLY A 102 -5.90 14.55 13.33
CA GLY A 102 -7.22 15.07 13.72
C GLY A 102 -8.38 14.65 12.80
N ILE A 103 -8.13 13.79 11.81
CA ILE A 103 -9.14 13.31 10.86
C ILE A 103 -9.24 11.79 10.95
N GLU A 104 -10.45 11.29 11.16
CA GLU A 104 -10.79 9.88 11.07
C GLU A 104 -11.41 9.61 9.70
N SER A 105 -10.57 9.15 8.75
CA SER A 105 -10.96 8.95 7.36
C SER A 105 -10.97 7.48 6.96
N PRO A 106 -11.87 7.06 6.05
CA PRO A 106 -11.89 5.69 5.52
C PRO A 106 -10.55 5.24 4.92
N GLU A 107 -9.83 6.15 4.26
CA GLU A 107 -8.51 5.90 3.67
C GLU A 107 -7.48 5.54 4.74
N LYS A 108 -7.46 6.29 5.86
CA LYS A 108 -6.57 6.03 7.00
C LYS A 108 -6.87 4.66 7.62
N TYR A 109 -8.15 4.32 7.81
CA TYR A 109 -8.55 3.02 8.36
C TYR A 109 -8.32 1.86 7.38
N ASN A 110 -8.39 2.09 6.06
CA ASN A 110 -7.99 1.10 5.07
C ASN A 110 -6.48 0.80 5.17
N LEU A 111 -5.62 1.82 5.26
CA LEU A 111 -4.19 1.61 5.42
C LEU A 111 -3.83 0.92 6.74
N LYS A 112 -4.42 1.36 7.86
CA LYS A 112 -4.26 0.70 9.17
C LYS A 112 -4.67 -0.78 9.10
N PHE A 113 -5.76 -1.10 8.40
CA PHE A 113 -6.19 -2.48 8.19
C PHE A 113 -5.13 -3.30 7.44
N LEU A 114 -4.60 -2.79 6.32
CA LEU A 114 -3.60 -3.49 5.51
C LEU A 114 -2.25 -3.67 6.25
N ILE A 115 -1.81 -2.66 7.01
CA ILE A 115 -0.61 -2.73 7.85
C ILE A 115 -0.76 -3.83 8.90
N GLY A 116 -1.88 -3.84 9.64
CA GLY A 116 -2.11 -4.87 10.65
C GLY A 116 -2.26 -6.26 10.02
N LEU A 117 -2.90 -6.36 8.85
CA LEU A 117 -3.04 -7.62 8.13
C LEU A 117 -1.68 -8.18 7.70
N ARG A 118 -0.80 -7.35 7.13
CA ARG A 118 0.58 -7.71 6.74
C ARG A 118 1.30 -8.43 7.87
N ASN A 119 1.21 -7.92 9.10
CA ASN A 119 1.84 -8.52 10.28
C ASN A 119 1.25 -9.89 10.67
N LYS A 120 -0.01 -10.16 10.35
CA LYS A 120 -0.65 -11.45 10.66
C LYS A 120 -0.33 -12.53 9.62
N ILE A 121 -0.06 -12.13 8.39
CA ILE A 121 0.21 -13.05 7.28
C ILE A 121 1.71 -13.27 6.99
N GLU A 122 2.61 -12.41 7.51
CA GLU A 122 4.07 -12.49 7.31
C GLU A 122 4.68 -13.88 7.53
N HIS A 123 4.17 -14.65 8.49
CA HIS A 123 4.69 -15.97 8.84
C HIS A 123 3.76 -17.12 8.45
N ARG A 124 2.76 -16.89 7.58
CA ARG A 124 1.70 -17.88 7.29
C ARG A 124 1.36 -17.94 5.81
N SER A 125 1.29 -19.17 5.27
CA SER A 125 0.77 -19.41 3.92
C SER A 125 -0.76 -19.51 3.95
N LEU A 126 -1.46 -18.44 3.54
CA LEU A 126 -2.91 -18.28 3.71
C LEU A 126 -3.61 -17.77 2.42
N PRO A 127 -3.61 -18.54 1.32
CA PRO A 127 -4.18 -18.11 0.04
C PRO A 127 -5.68 -17.77 0.09
N ALA A 128 -6.45 -18.32 1.03
CA ALA A 128 -7.88 -18.00 1.16
C ALA A 128 -8.14 -16.54 1.60
N VAL A 129 -7.12 -15.82 2.07
CA VAL A 129 -7.22 -14.38 2.40
C VAL A 129 -7.48 -13.54 1.15
N ASP A 130 -7.07 -14.02 -0.02
CA ASP A 130 -7.12 -13.25 -1.27
C ASP A 130 -8.49 -12.68 -1.59
N LEU A 131 -9.54 -13.51 -1.49
CA LEU A 131 -10.91 -13.09 -1.76
C LEU A 131 -11.51 -12.28 -0.61
N ALA A 132 -11.07 -12.53 0.64
CA ALA A 132 -11.61 -11.86 1.81
C ALA A 132 -11.29 -10.36 1.86
N VAL A 133 -10.15 -9.97 1.28
CA VAL A 133 -9.60 -8.61 1.38
C VAL A 133 -9.45 -7.90 0.02
N ALA A 134 -9.96 -8.49 -1.05
CA ALA A 134 -9.90 -7.91 -2.38
C ALA A 134 -10.53 -6.50 -2.45
N GLY A 135 -11.61 -6.27 -1.69
CA GLY A 135 -12.25 -4.95 -1.60
C GLY A 135 -11.35 -3.89 -0.96
N GLU A 136 -10.65 -4.25 0.12
CA GLU A 136 -9.70 -3.37 0.80
C GLU A 136 -8.47 -3.07 -0.07
N CYS A 137 -7.96 -4.05 -0.81
CA CYS A 137 -6.89 -3.85 -1.79
C CYS A 137 -7.32 -2.92 -2.92
N GLN A 138 -8.54 -3.12 -3.46
CA GLN A 138 -9.08 -2.26 -4.52
C GLN A 138 -9.22 -0.80 -4.07
N SER A 139 -9.77 -0.58 -2.88
CA SER A 139 -9.86 0.75 -2.27
C SER A 139 -8.48 1.37 -2.06
N ALA A 140 -7.50 0.61 -1.56
CA ALA A 140 -6.14 1.12 -1.34
C ALA A 140 -5.51 1.64 -2.64
N LEU A 141 -5.64 0.92 -3.75
CA LEU A 141 -5.11 1.40 -5.03
C LEU A 141 -5.82 2.67 -5.52
N SER A 142 -7.15 2.68 -5.45
CA SER A 142 -7.96 3.83 -5.90
C SER A 142 -7.67 5.08 -5.06
N ASN A 143 -7.57 4.91 -3.74
CA ASN A 143 -7.19 5.98 -2.82
C ASN A 143 -5.76 6.46 -3.07
N PHE A 144 -4.84 5.56 -3.42
CA PHE A 144 -3.44 5.90 -3.72
C PHE A 144 -3.38 6.82 -4.93
N GLU A 145 -4.05 6.45 -6.03
CA GLU A 145 -4.09 7.25 -7.24
C GLU A 145 -4.78 8.60 -7.00
N THR A 146 -5.89 8.61 -6.26
CA THR A 146 -6.59 9.85 -5.87
C THR A 146 -5.66 10.78 -5.09
N LEU A 147 -4.90 10.24 -4.13
CA LEU A 147 -3.95 11.02 -3.33
C LEU A 147 -2.76 11.52 -4.17
N LEU A 148 -2.24 10.67 -5.05
CA LEU A 148 -1.16 11.00 -5.98
C LEU A 148 -1.54 12.16 -6.90
N ILE A 149 -2.72 12.09 -7.51
CA ILE A 149 -3.25 13.15 -8.38
C ILE A 149 -3.49 14.43 -7.59
N LYS A 150 -4.14 14.33 -6.42
CA LYS A 150 -4.40 15.48 -5.54
C LYS A 150 -3.11 16.23 -5.19
N GLU A 151 -2.01 15.51 -4.93
CA GLU A 151 -0.78 16.10 -4.44
C GLU A 151 0.21 16.47 -5.55
N PHE A 152 0.19 15.81 -6.70
CA PHE A 152 1.22 16.01 -7.73
C PHE A 152 0.68 16.30 -9.13
N GLY A 153 -0.64 16.38 -9.31
CA GLY A 153 -1.26 16.67 -10.60
C GLY A 153 -1.63 15.41 -11.39
N ASP A 154 -2.53 15.59 -12.36
CA ASP A 154 -3.08 14.52 -13.21
C ASP A 154 -2.00 13.82 -14.05
N GLU A 155 -0.91 14.51 -14.40
CA GLU A 155 0.21 13.94 -15.14
C GLU A 155 0.95 12.82 -14.39
N GLN A 156 0.72 12.72 -13.07
CA GLN A 156 1.29 11.68 -12.23
C GLN A 156 0.38 10.47 -12.06
N ALA A 157 -0.86 10.49 -12.57
CA ALA A 157 -1.78 9.35 -12.52
C ALA A 157 -1.09 8.04 -12.97
N LEU A 158 -1.53 6.90 -12.43
CA LEU A 158 -0.89 5.60 -12.66
C LEU A 158 -1.24 4.99 -14.04
N TYR A 159 -1.97 5.74 -14.88
CA TYR A 159 -2.63 5.35 -16.14
C TYR A 159 -3.93 4.54 -15.94
N THR A 160 -4.93 4.86 -16.77
CA THR A 160 -6.35 4.45 -16.73
C THR A 160 -6.63 2.94 -16.73
N ASN A 161 -5.64 2.09 -16.98
CA ASN A 161 -5.82 0.64 -17.17
C ASN A 161 -5.58 -0.23 -15.93
N LEU A 162 -5.20 0.34 -14.77
CA LEU A 162 -4.98 -0.48 -13.56
C LEU A 162 -6.27 -1.10 -13.00
N ALA A 163 -7.40 -0.41 -13.12
CA ALA A 163 -8.70 -0.86 -12.62
C ALA A 163 -9.20 -2.14 -13.33
N ILE A 164 -8.83 -2.32 -14.60
CA ILE A 164 -9.29 -3.45 -15.43
C ILE A 164 -8.69 -4.78 -14.96
N ALA A 165 -7.55 -4.76 -14.26
CA ALA A 165 -6.82 -5.99 -13.95
C ALA A 165 -7.24 -6.64 -12.61
N MET A 166 -7.65 -5.86 -11.58
CA MET A 166 -8.24 -6.44 -10.36
C MET A 166 -9.68 -6.95 -10.56
N GLN A 167 -10.42 -6.37 -11.52
CA GLN A 167 -11.85 -6.64 -11.74
C GLN A 167 -12.16 -7.96 -12.48
N LEU A 168 -11.17 -8.74 -12.92
CA LEU A 168 -11.44 -9.99 -13.65
C LEU A 168 -11.57 -11.23 -12.77
N THR A 169 -11.60 -11.11 -11.44
CA THR A 169 -12.09 -12.21 -10.61
C THR A 169 -13.62 -12.27 -10.66
N ARG A 170 -14.18 -12.67 -11.82
CA ARG A 170 -15.35 -13.56 -11.80
C ARG A 170 -14.89 -14.87 -11.18
N THR A 171 -14.66 -14.84 -9.87
CA THR A 171 -14.45 -16.05 -9.09
C THR A 171 -15.79 -16.75 -9.11
N SER A 172 -15.83 -17.97 -9.64
CA SER A 172 -17.05 -18.77 -9.61
C SER A 172 -17.59 -18.82 -8.18
N GLU A 173 -18.90 -18.86 -8.01
CA GLU A 173 -19.52 -19.03 -6.69
C GLU A 173 -18.91 -20.21 -5.93
N GLN A 174 -18.50 -21.25 -6.64
CA GLN A 174 -17.76 -22.38 -6.09
C GLN A 174 -16.44 -21.96 -5.43
N ALA A 175 -15.58 -21.22 -6.12
CA ALA A 175 -14.29 -20.78 -5.57
C ALA A 175 -14.47 -19.77 -4.42
N GLN A 176 -15.53 -18.96 -4.43
CA GLN A 176 -15.90 -18.12 -3.28
C GLN A 176 -16.30 -18.96 -2.06
N ASN A 177 -17.17 -19.95 -2.27
CA ASN A 177 -17.61 -20.86 -1.21
C ASN A 177 -16.47 -21.69 -0.64
N GLU A 178 -15.53 -22.13 -1.48
CA GLU A 178 -14.33 -22.85 -1.05
C GLU A 178 -13.39 -21.96 -0.21
N SER A 179 -13.17 -20.71 -0.62
CA SER A 179 -12.39 -19.75 0.18
C SER A 179 -13.04 -19.48 1.53
N LEU A 180 -14.37 -19.29 1.58
CA LEU A 180 -15.10 -19.13 2.85
C LEU A 180 -14.92 -20.34 3.75
N LYS A 181 -15.01 -21.57 3.23
CA LYS A 181 -14.76 -22.80 4.00
C LYS A 181 -13.31 -22.85 4.51
N GLN A 182 -12.33 -22.49 3.69
CA GLN A 182 -10.92 -22.47 4.10
C GLN A 182 -10.65 -21.45 5.21
N LEU A 183 -11.24 -20.26 5.14
CA LEU A 183 -11.14 -19.21 6.17
C LEU A 183 -11.70 -19.66 7.53
N GLN A 184 -12.60 -20.65 7.56
CA GLN A 184 -13.14 -21.20 8.81
C GLN A 184 -12.18 -22.16 9.51
N THR A 185 -11.14 -22.65 8.83
CA THR A 185 -10.19 -23.62 9.40
C THR A 185 -9.29 -22.98 10.46
N LYS A 186 -8.76 -23.80 11.39
CA LYS A 186 -7.94 -23.34 12.53
C LYS A 186 -6.73 -22.50 12.12
N ASN A 187 -6.14 -22.77 10.94
CA ASN A 187 -4.96 -22.08 10.43
C ASN A 187 -5.22 -20.58 10.17
N TYR A 188 -6.47 -20.22 9.86
CA TYR A 188 -6.89 -18.86 9.55
C TYR A 188 -7.46 -18.10 10.76
N LYS A 189 -7.62 -18.76 11.92
CA LYS A 189 -8.27 -18.17 13.11
C LYS A 189 -7.71 -16.79 13.47
N VAL A 190 -6.39 -16.63 13.46
CA VAL A 190 -5.73 -15.36 13.84
C VAL A 190 -6.03 -14.24 12.84
N VAL A 191 -6.02 -14.54 11.53
CA VAL A 191 -6.31 -13.56 10.49
C VAL A 191 -7.80 -13.23 10.48
N ARG A 192 -8.67 -14.23 10.59
CA ARG A 192 -10.12 -14.05 10.69
C ARG A 192 -10.49 -13.17 11.89
N GLN A 193 -9.98 -13.50 13.07
CA GLN A 193 -10.23 -12.74 14.29
C GLN A 193 -9.71 -11.30 14.17
N TYR A 194 -8.54 -11.10 13.56
CA TYR A 194 -8.05 -9.75 13.26
C TYR A 194 -9.04 -8.96 12.39
N MET A 195 -9.51 -9.54 11.28
CA MET A 195 -10.44 -8.85 10.37
C MET A 195 -11.78 -8.54 11.05
N GLU A 196 -12.35 -9.50 11.78
CA GLU A 196 -13.62 -9.34 12.51
C GLU A 196 -13.52 -8.28 13.59
N THR A 197 -12.50 -8.39 14.46
CA THR A 197 -12.27 -7.41 15.53
C THR A 197 -11.97 -6.03 14.98
N TYR A 198 -11.18 -5.92 13.91
CA TYR A 198 -10.88 -4.62 13.31
C TYR A 198 -12.15 -3.94 12.81
N ARG A 199 -12.97 -4.66 12.01
CA ARG A 199 -14.20 -4.12 11.42
C ARG A 199 -15.26 -3.78 12.46
N ALA A 200 -15.39 -4.58 13.52
CA ALA A 200 -16.35 -4.34 14.60
C ALA A 200 -16.05 -3.08 15.43
N ASN A 201 -14.82 -2.56 15.37
CA ASN A 201 -14.41 -1.34 16.06
C ASN A 201 -14.44 -0.09 15.17
N LEU A 202 -14.95 -0.19 13.93
CA LEU A 202 -15.10 0.95 13.04
C LEU A 202 -16.52 1.51 13.15
N ASP A 203 -16.64 2.84 13.02
CA ASP A 203 -17.92 3.50 12.84
C ASP A 203 -18.56 3.06 11.51
N ASP A 204 -19.89 3.01 11.48
CA ASP A 204 -20.65 2.59 10.29
C ASP A 204 -20.32 3.45 9.06
N SER A 205 -20.11 4.76 9.27
CA SER A 205 -19.74 5.70 8.20
C SER A 205 -18.40 5.34 7.52
N ILE A 206 -17.46 4.77 8.27
CA ILE A 206 -16.19 4.26 7.74
C ILE A 206 -16.43 2.92 7.05
N LEU A 207 -17.17 2.01 7.69
CA LEU A 207 -17.40 0.65 7.21
C LEU A 207 -18.20 0.59 5.89
N GLU A 208 -19.09 1.56 5.68
CA GLU A 208 -19.90 1.70 4.46
C GLU A 208 -19.19 2.43 3.33
N SER A 209 -18.07 3.07 3.61
CA SER A 209 -17.33 3.82 2.60
C SER A 209 -16.59 2.91 1.62
N GLN A 210 -16.79 3.17 0.32
CA GLN A 210 -16.01 2.53 -0.75
C GLN A 210 -14.52 2.87 -0.70
N LYS A 211 -14.16 3.94 0.02
CA LYS A 211 -12.77 4.28 0.30
C LYS A 211 -12.16 3.43 1.41
N TYR A 212 -12.97 2.83 2.27
CA TYR A 212 -12.48 1.82 3.21
C TYR A 212 -12.39 0.44 2.53
N ARG A 213 -13.46 0.03 1.86
CA ARG A 213 -13.56 -1.28 1.20
C ARG A 213 -14.52 -1.23 0.03
N LEU A 214 -14.05 -1.59 -1.16
CA LEU A 214 -14.89 -1.73 -2.33
C LEU A 214 -15.79 -2.96 -2.15
N ARG A 215 -17.11 -2.76 -2.15
CA ARG A 215 -18.08 -3.86 -2.13
C ARG A 215 -18.37 -4.25 -3.57
N VAL A 216 -17.71 -5.31 -4.04
CA VAL A 216 -18.04 -5.91 -5.34
C VAL A 216 -19.37 -6.64 -5.17
N PHE A 217 -20.33 -6.35 -6.05
CA PHE A 217 -21.72 -6.84 -6.02
C PHE A 217 -21.82 -8.37 -6.04
#